data_AF-A0A7Z0PSA8-F1
#
_entry.id   AF-A0A7Z0PSA8-F1
#
_cell.length_a   1.000
_cell.length_b   1.000
_cell.length_c   1.000
_cell.angle_alpha   90.00
_cell.angle_beta   90.00
_cell.angle_gamma   90.00
#
_symmetry.space_group_name_H-M   'P 1'
#
loop_
_entity.id
_entity.type
_entity.pdbx_description
1 polymer ?
#
loop_
_entity_poly.entity_id
_entity_poly.type
_entity_poly.pdbx_seq_one_letter_code
_entity_poly.pdbx_strand_id
1 'polypeptide(L)'
;MNESFPALGPEVDTSTQQCSFSPDVSDNTCQVPALWHIAWDTDLENGFACREHMAVVQQRFVYIDRHPIGPDCGMPGARWDFDHKRCNRSDDTPALAAAKELTA
;
A
#
# COMPACT_ATOMS: atom_id res chain seq x y z
N MET A 1 21.91 -3.84 -31.44
CA MET A 1 21.71 -3.12 -30.16
C MET A 1 20.72 -3.95 -29.38
N ASN A 2 21.17 -4.68 -28.36
CA ASN A 2 20.27 -5.44 -27.49
C ASN A 2 19.83 -4.51 -26.37
N GLU A 3 18.59 -4.02 -26.45
CA GLU A 3 17.96 -3.36 -25.31
C GLU A 3 17.59 -4.45 -24.31
N SER A 4 18.34 -4.51 -23.21
CA SER A 4 18.02 -5.37 -22.07
C SER A 4 16.77 -4.82 -21.41
N PHE A 5 15.62 -5.47 -21.64
CA PHE A 5 14.41 -5.23 -20.85
C PHE A 5 14.70 -5.63 -19.39
N PRO A 6 14.20 -4.87 -18.39
CA PRO A 6 14.32 -5.27 -17.00
C PRO A 6 13.70 -6.66 -16.82
N ALA A 7 14.33 -7.49 -15.97
CA ALA A 7 13.84 -8.83 -15.66
C ALA A 7 12.38 -8.76 -15.18
N LEU A 8 11.57 -9.78 -15.51
CA LEU A 8 10.20 -9.91 -15.04
C LEU A 8 10.18 -9.89 -13.51
N GLY A 9 9.81 -8.74 -12.94
CA GLY A 9 9.43 -8.62 -11.54
C GLY A 9 8.05 -9.24 -11.30
N PRO A 10 7.66 -9.46 -10.04
CA PRO A 10 6.31 -9.90 -9.73
C PRO A 10 5.28 -8.92 -10.31
N GLU A 11 4.16 -9.46 -10.80
CA GLU A 11 3.06 -8.63 -11.29
C GLU A 11 2.59 -7.70 -10.17
N VAL A 12 2.73 -6.41 -10.42
CA VAL A 12 2.28 -5.35 -9.53
C VAL A 12 0.78 -5.21 -9.71
N ASP A 13 0.02 -5.26 -8.61
CA ASP A 13 -1.39 -4.89 -8.66
C ASP A 13 -1.50 -3.38 -8.94
N THR A 14 -1.89 -3.06 -10.18
CA THR A 14 -2.13 -1.69 -10.65
C THR A 14 -3.60 -1.32 -10.60
N SER A 15 -4.45 -2.18 -10.01
CA SER A 15 -5.87 -1.89 -9.88
C SER A 15 -6.11 -0.69 -8.97
N THR A 16 -7.06 0.14 -9.38
CA THR A 16 -7.48 1.30 -8.60
C THR A 16 -8.19 0.84 -7.33
N GLN A 17 -7.58 1.11 -6.18
CA GLN A 17 -8.23 0.93 -4.89
C GLN A 17 -9.29 2.01 -4.68
N GLN A 18 -10.42 1.65 -4.09
CA GLN A 18 -11.49 2.60 -3.77
C GLN A 18 -11.38 3.09 -2.34
N CYS A 19 -11.79 4.33 -2.11
CA CYS A 19 -11.88 4.87 -0.76
C CYS A 19 -12.85 3.99 0.07
N SER A 20 -12.47 3.69 1.31
CA SER A 20 -13.30 2.89 2.24
C SER A 20 -13.93 3.75 3.33
N PHE A 21 -13.79 5.08 3.24
CA PHE A 21 -14.40 6.00 4.20
C PHE A 21 -15.93 5.87 4.14
N SER A 22 -16.52 5.55 5.28
CA SER A 22 -17.95 5.62 5.50
C SER A 22 -18.20 6.37 6.81
N PRO A 23 -19.00 7.45 6.81
CA PRO A 23 -19.31 8.21 8.02
C PRO A 23 -20.16 7.43 9.03
N ASP A 24 -20.83 6.36 8.58
CA ASP A 24 -21.68 5.46 9.37
C ASP A 24 -21.48 3.99 8.93
N VAL A 25 -21.97 3.01 9.69
CA VAL A 25 -22.03 1.58 9.29
C VAL A 25 -22.98 1.27 8.10
N SER A 26 -23.42 2.30 7.37
CA SER A 26 -24.28 2.17 6.18
C SER A 26 -23.48 1.98 4.90
N ASP A 27 -24.14 1.50 3.83
CA ASP A 27 -23.56 1.28 2.48
C ASP A 27 -23.09 2.57 1.76
N ASN A 28 -23.03 3.72 2.44
CA ASN A 28 -22.57 5.00 1.89
C ASN A 28 -21.05 5.12 1.87
N THR A 29 -20.37 4.05 1.47
CA THR A 29 -18.91 4.03 1.34
C THR A 29 -18.49 4.85 0.13
N CYS A 30 -17.58 5.79 0.31
CA CYS A 30 -17.08 6.65 -0.75
C CYS A 30 -16.41 5.84 -1.89
N GLN A 31 -17.00 5.74 -3.08
CA GLN A 31 -16.44 4.95 -4.19
C GLN A 31 -15.39 5.70 -5.05
N VAL A 32 -14.86 6.83 -4.56
CA VAL A 32 -13.84 7.61 -5.29
C VAL A 32 -12.50 6.87 -5.21
N PRO A 33 -11.64 6.92 -6.25
CA PRO A 33 -10.29 6.38 -6.20
C PRO A 33 -9.54 6.84 -4.95
N ALA A 34 -9.04 5.86 -4.19
CA ALA A 34 -8.19 6.12 -3.05
C ALA A 34 -6.84 6.64 -3.54
N LEU A 35 -6.26 7.52 -2.73
CA LEU A 35 -4.90 8.03 -2.93
C LEU A 35 -4.01 7.72 -1.73
N TRP A 36 -4.60 7.30 -0.62
CA TRP A 36 -3.91 7.04 0.64
C TRP A 36 -4.26 5.66 1.15
N HIS A 37 -3.24 5.01 1.72
CA HIS A 37 -3.35 3.84 2.55
C HIS A 37 -3.06 4.25 3.99
N ILE A 38 -3.83 3.71 4.93
CA ILE A 38 -3.82 4.07 6.35
C ILE A 38 -3.63 2.79 7.15
N ALA A 39 -2.65 2.79 8.05
CA ALA A 39 -2.48 1.75 9.07
C ALA A 39 -3.13 2.24 10.36
N TRP A 40 -4.28 1.66 10.72
CA TRP A 40 -5.05 2.08 11.89
C TRP A 40 -4.38 1.67 13.20
N ASP A 41 -3.87 0.44 13.27
CA ASP A 41 -3.31 -0.15 14.48
C ASP A 41 -2.11 -1.07 14.23
N THR A 42 -1.59 -1.66 15.31
CA THR A 42 -0.41 -2.54 15.28
C THR A 42 -0.71 -3.92 14.71
N ASP A 43 -1.99 -4.28 14.63
CA ASP A 43 -2.46 -5.54 14.07
C ASP A 43 -2.64 -5.45 12.55
N LEU A 44 -2.26 -4.30 11.97
CA LEU A 44 -2.29 -4.00 10.53
C LEU A 44 -3.73 -3.95 10.00
N GLU A 45 -4.68 -3.48 10.81
CA GLU A 45 -5.98 -3.07 10.27
C GLU A 45 -5.76 -1.90 9.31
N ASN A 46 -6.19 -2.07 8.06
CA ASN A 46 -5.87 -1.17 6.96
C ASN A 46 -7.11 -0.47 6.43
N GLY A 47 -6.95 0.77 5.97
CA GLY A 47 -8.00 1.54 5.31
C GLY A 47 -7.50 2.32 4.11
N PHE A 48 -8.42 2.66 3.21
CA PHE A 48 -8.13 3.45 2.02
C PHE A 48 -8.90 4.76 2.03
N ALA A 49 -8.24 5.86 1.66
CA ALA A 49 -8.88 7.18 1.62
C ALA A 49 -8.56 7.95 0.34
N CYS A 50 -9.57 8.62 -0.21
CA CYS A 50 -9.35 9.68 -1.19
C CYS A 50 -8.75 10.92 -0.50
N ARG A 51 -8.38 11.95 -1.27
CA ARG A 51 -7.79 13.17 -0.73
C ARG A 51 -8.65 13.84 0.34
N GLU A 52 -9.94 13.99 0.08
CA GLU A 52 -10.87 14.69 0.96
C GLU A 52 -11.07 13.94 2.28
N HIS A 53 -11.32 12.63 2.18
CA HIS A 53 -11.51 11.80 3.37
C HIS A 53 -10.22 11.59 4.17
N MET A 54 -9.04 11.60 3.53
CA MET A 54 -7.79 11.61 4.28
C MET A 54 -7.68 12.87 5.15
N ALA A 55 -8.08 14.05 4.66
CA ALA A 55 -8.07 15.27 5.46
C ALA A 55 -9.01 15.18 6.67
N VAL A 56 -10.18 14.53 6.51
CA VAL A 56 -11.10 14.23 7.62
C VAL A 56 -10.45 13.27 8.60
N VAL A 57 -9.82 12.19 8.11
CA VAL A 57 -9.15 11.20 8.96
C VAL A 57 -8.08 11.84 9.83
N GLN A 58 -7.25 12.71 9.24
CA GLN A 58 -6.20 13.46 9.96
C GLN A 58 -6.72 14.32 11.11
N GLN A 59 -7.97 14.80 11.03
CA GLN A 59 -8.56 15.67 12.04
C GLN A 59 -9.28 14.89 13.14
N ARG A 60 -9.74 13.66 12.85
CA ARG A 60 -10.71 12.96 13.69
C ARG A 60 -10.21 11.67 14.32
N PHE A 61 -9.17 11.05 13.76
CA PHE A 61 -8.72 9.73 14.20
C PHE A 61 -7.24 9.74 14.51
N VAL A 62 -6.86 8.88 15.46
CA VAL A 62 -5.47 8.48 15.68
C VAL A 62 -5.24 7.24 14.82
N TYR A 63 -4.12 7.23 14.11
CA TYR A 63 -3.64 6.13 13.28
C TYR A 63 -2.15 6.02 13.48
N ILE A 64 -1.58 4.84 13.22
CA ILE A 64 -0.13 4.66 13.34
C ILE A 64 0.59 5.39 12.23
N ASP A 65 0.10 5.24 10.99
CA ASP A 65 0.76 5.82 9.84
C ASP A 65 -0.15 5.91 8.61
N ARG A 66 0.32 6.64 7.59
CA ARG A 66 -0.33 6.74 6.27
C ARG A 66 0.70 7.01 5.18
N HIS A 67 0.44 6.51 3.97
CA HIS A 67 1.24 6.87 2.80
C HIS A 67 0.40 6.92 1.52
N PRO A 68 0.88 7.61 0.46
CA PRO A 68 0.24 7.56 -0.85
C PRO A 68 0.20 6.13 -1.39
N ILE A 69 -0.87 5.76 -2.09
CA ILE A 69 -0.98 4.46 -2.76
C ILE A 69 0.04 4.39 -3.89
N GLY A 70 0.72 3.24 -3.98
CA GLY A 70 1.67 2.92 -5.03
C GLY A 70 1.65 1.42 -5.35
N PRO A 71 2.54 0.97 -6.25
CA PRO A 71 2.70 -0.42 -6.69
C PRO A 71 2.61 -1.48 -5.58
N ASP A 72 3.20 -1.19 -4.41
CA ASP A 72 3.35 -2.19 -3.34
C ASP A 72 2.13 -2.27 -2.39
N CYS A 73 1.08 -1.49 -2.67
CA CYS A 73 0.02 -1.12 -1.73
C CYS A 73 -1.27 -1.97 -1.83
N GLY A 74 -1.23 -3.10 -2.55
CA GLY A 74 -2.34 -4.05 -2.69
C GLY A 74 -1.88 -5.50 -2.75
N MET A 75 -0.61 -5.76 -2.45
CA MET A 75 0.00 -7.07 -2.65
C MET A 75 -0.38 -8.02 -1.51
N PRO A 76 -1.02 -9.18 -1.79
CA PRO A 76 -1.30 -10.17 -0.76
C PRO A 76 -0.02 -10.60 -0.03
N GLY A 77 -0.01 -10.53 1.30
CA GLY A 77 1.18 -10.82 2.12
C GLY A 77 2.11 -9.63 2.39
N ALA A 78 1.78 -8.44 1.88
CA ALA A 78 2.42 -7.20 2.32
C ALA A 78 2.09 -6.89 3.79
N ARG A 79 3.10 -6.41 4.52
CA ARG A 79 3.04 -5.91 5.90
C ARG A 79 3.49 -4.45 5.91
N TRP A 80 3.10 -3.70 6.94
CA TRP A 80 3.64 -2.35 7.12
C TRP A 80 5.05 -2.40 7.71
N ASP A 81 5.99 -1.73 7.06
CA ASP A 81 7.32 -1.42 7.56
C ASP A 81 7.23 -0.09 8.33
N PHE A 82 7.20 -0.20 9.67
CA PHE A 82 7.06 0.97 10.55
C PHE A 82 8.27 1.89 10.54
N ASP A 83 9.46 1.40 10.23
CA ASP A 83 10.69 2.20 10.20
C ASP A 83 10.71 3.07 8.94
N HIS A 84 10.35 2.50 7.80
CA HIS A 84 10.36 3.19 6.50
C HIS A 84 9.00 3.74 6.08
N LYS A 85 7.94 3.55 6.88
CA LYS A 85 6.61 4.12 6.65
C LYS A 85 6.00 3.69 5.31
N ARG A 86 6.12 2.39 4.97
CA ARG A 86 5.71 1.81 3.67
C ARG A 86 5.20 0.38 3.80
N CYS A 87 4.40 -0.10 2.86
CA CYS A 87 4.17 -1.54 2.71
C CYS A 87 5.45 -2.28 2.23
N ASN A 88 5.74 -3.44 2.81
CA ASN A 88 6.86 -4.33 2.51
C ASN A 88 6.34 -5.78 2.49
N ARG A 89 6.80 -6.64 1.58
CA ARG A 89 6.38 -8.04 1.54
C ARG A 89 7.32 -8.92 2.35
N SER A 90 6.78 -9.84 3.15
CA SER A 90 7.61 -10.68 4.05
C SER A 90 8.62 -11.59 3.33
N ASP A 91 8.46 -11.80 2.03
CA ASP A 91 9.40 -12.47 1.13
C ASP A 91 10.56 -11.59 0.62
N ASP A 92 10.66 -10.33 1.08
CA ASP A 92 11.90 -9.53 1.09
C ASP A 92 12.99 -10.09 2.04
N THR A 93 12.84 -11.35 2.45
CA THR A 93 13.92 -12.25 2.86
C THR A 93 14.98 -12.44 1.75
N PRO A 94 16.19 -12.99 2.05
CA PRO A 94 17.40 -13.01 1.22
C PRO A 94 17.31 -13.41 -0.27
N ALA A 95 16.17 -13.87 -0.76
CA ALA A 95 15.91 -14.17 -2.17
C ALA A 95 16.08 -12.95 -3.10
N LEU A 96 15.72 -11.73 -2.65
CA LEU A 96 15.99 -10.51 -3.43
C LEU A 96 17.48 -10.15 -3.47
N ALA A 97 18.25 -10.53 -2.44
CA ALA A 97 19.70 -10.38 -2.40
C ALA A 97 20.38 -11.36 -3.38
N ALA A 98 19.92 -12.61 -3.45
CA ALA A 98 20.41 -13.60 -4.41
C ALA A 98 20.10 -13.21 -5.88
N ALA A 99 18.95 -12.56 -6.13
CA ALA A 99 18.62 -12.06 -7.47
C ALA A 99 19.54 -10.92 -7.93
N LYS A 100 20.06 -10.08 -7.03
CA LYS A 100 21.06 -9.05 -7.36
C LYS A 100 22.42 -9.65 -7.71
N GLU A 101 22.81 -10.77 -7.10
CA GLU A 101 24.09 -11.44 -7.36
C GLU A 101 24.12 -12.22 -8.68
N LEU A 102 22.96 -12.64 -9.19
CA LEU A 102 22.84 -13.34 -10.49
C LEU A 102 22.80 -12.41 -11.71
N THR A 103 22.75 -11.09 -11.49
CA THR A 103 22.77 -10.05 -12.55
C THR A 103 24.02 -9.19 -12.54
N ALA A 104 25.00 -9.49 -11.68
CA ALA A 104 26.33 -8.89 -11.65
C ALA A 104 27.35 -9.79 -12.37
#